data_AF-A0A7X6YXD7-F1
#
_entry.id   AF-A0A7X6YXD7-F1
#
_cell.length_a   1.000
_cell.length_b   1.000
_cell.length_c   1.000
_cell.angle_alpha   90.00
_cell.angle_beta   90.00
_cell.angle_gamma   90.00
#
_symmetry.space_group_name_H-M   'P 1'
#
loop_
_entity.id
_entity.type
_entity.pdbx_description
1 polymer ?
#
loop_
_entity_poly.entity_id
_entity_poly.type
_entity_poly.pdbx_seq_one_letter_code
_entity_poly.pdbx_strand_id
1 'polypeptide(L)'
;MIIKSNSFKTLIKTLAVILAVIIVMIPLAGCGGEEENVNQIANYGSYGADFATTFAQKYPYRSPGSEQENSASALIAAELQKLGYQIQIQEYYYSDNQGVRKSSQNIICQLEGRGFVKLDDEGNETAELIDDHWNLIGAHYDVVVTSDDYQFNSDSEQAKHSDAQDEAEDKDNSFSGGQAAEPVEPEGITAETETTAQDDFDSNPWQMGREIPVPIDYSTFDGINTNASGVAAVLTAAAEMLTDRPGYDIRFVFFRAGSDDFAGAKA
;
A
#
# COMPACT_ATOMS: atom_id res chain seq x y z
N MET A 1 -38.41 -4.57 -78.71
CA MET A 1 -38.37 -3.29 -77.97
C MET A 1 -36.99 -2.68 -78.16
N ILE A 2 -36.85 -1.68 -79.03
CA ILE A 2 -35.56 -1.08 -79.38
C ILE A 2 -35.21 -0.06 -78.30
N ILE A 3 -34.28 -0.40 -77.41
CA ILE A 3 -33.76 0.54 -76.40
C ILE A 3 -33.01 1.64 -77.15
N LYS A 4 -33.45 2.89 -77.02
CA LYS A 4 -32.82 4.06 -77.64
C LYS A 4 -31.33 4.12 -77.24
N SER A 5 -30.44 4.14 -78.23
CA SER A 5 -28.97 4.21 -78.09
C SER A 5 -28.48 5.26 -77.08
N ASN A 6 -29.20 6.38 -76.95
CA ASN A 6 -28.85 7.43 -75.99
C ASN A 6 -29.12 7.04 -74.53
N SER A 7 -30.17 6.28 -74.23
CA SER A 7 -30.48 5.84 -72.87
C SER A 7 -29.50 4.79 -72.36
N PHE A 8 -28.98 3.94 -73.25
CA PHE A 8 -27.95 2.95 -72.92
C PHE A 8 -26.60 3.59 -72.63
N LYS A 9 -26.20 4.62 -73.39
CA LYS A 9 -24.98 5.40 -73.14
C LYS A 9 -25.05 6.19 -71.84
N THR A 10 -26.22 6.74 -71.49
CA THR A 10 -26.42 7.42 -70.21
C THR A 10 -26.32 6.42 -69.06
N LEU A 11 -26.93 5.23 -69.17
CA LEU A 11 -26.87 4.17 -68.17
C LEU A 11 -25.42 3.72 -67.90
N ILE A 12 -24.61 3.49 -68.95
CA ILE A 12 -23.20 3.11 -68.81
C ILE A 12 -22.39 4.21 -68.10
N LYS A 13 -22.65 5.48 -68.42
CA LYS A 13 -21.98 6.61 -67.75
C LYS A 13 -22.37 6.70 -66.28
N THR A 14 -23.64 6.51 -65.94
CA THR A 14 -24.09 6.51 -64.55
C THR A 14 -23.48 5.35 -63.78
N LEU A 15 -23.41 4.16 -64.38
CA LEU A 15 -22.81 2.97 -63.76
C LEU A 15 -21.30 3.15 -63.54
N ALA A 16 -20.59 3.75 -64.51
CA ALA A 16 -19.17 4.04 -64.40
C ALA A 16 -18.85 5.08 -63.31
N VAL A 17 -19.72 6.09 -63.14
CA VAL A 17 -19.59 7.08 -62.05
C VAL A 17 -19.83 6.43 -60.70
N ILE A 18 -20.86 5.57 -60.57
CA ILE A 18 -21.13 4.84 -59.32
C ILE A 18 -19.95 3.92 -58.97
N LEU A 19 -19.42 3.19 -59.95
CA LEU A 19 -18.27 2.31 -59.73
C LEU A 19 -17.01 3.09 -59.33
N ALA A 20 -16.76 4.25 -59.93
CA ALA A 20 -15.64 5.12 -59.56
C ALA A 20 -15.79 5.67 -58.14
N VAL A 21 -17.00 6.04 -57.71
CA VAL A 21 -17.28 6.47 -56.33
C VAL A 21 -17.05 5.34 -55.34
N ILE A 22 -17.46 4.11 -55.66
CA ILE A 22 -17.22 2.94 -54.81
C ILE A 22 -15.72 2.67 -54.68
N ILE A 23 -14.96 2.69 -55.79
CA ILE A 23 -13.51 2.43 -55.78
C ILE A 23 -12.75 3.48 -54.95
N VAL A 24 -13.19 4.73 -54.96
CA VAL A 24 -12.58 5.82 -54.16
C VAL A 24 -12.91 5.72 -52.66
N MET A 25 -14.00 5.05 -52.29
CA MET A 25 -14.41 4.89 -50.87
C MET A 25 -13.82 3.65 -50.17
N ILE A 26 -13.36 2.64 -50.93
CA ILE A 26 -12.73 1.43 -50.36
C ILE A 26 -11.49 1.71 -49.48
N PRO A 27 -10.57 2.64 -49.81
CA PRO A 27 -9.38 2.85 -48.97
C PRO A 27 -9.64 3.56 -47.63
N LEU A 28 -10.86 4.04 -47.34
CA LEU A 28 -11.22 4.64 -46.05
C LEU A 28 -11.66 3.61 -44.99
N ALA A 29 -11.94 2.36 -45.38
CA ALA A 29 -12.29 1.27 -44.45
C ALA A 29 -11.06 0.50 -43.93
N GLY A 30 -9.84 0.93 -44.27
CA GLY A 30 -8.60 0.20 -44.03
C GLY A 30 -7.74 0.68 -42.85
N CYS A 31 -8.19 1.62 -42.02
CA CYS A 31 -7.52 1.96 -40.76
C CYS A 31 -8.05 1.09 -39.62
N GLY A 32 -7.82 -0.22 -39.74
CA GLY A 32 -7.80 -1.13 -38.60
C GLY A 32 -6.35 -1.36 -38.22
N GLY A 33 -5.66 -0.31 -37.75
CA GLY A 33 -4.36 -0.49 -37.11
C GLY A 33 -4.63 -1.25 -35.82
N GLU A 34 -4.24 -2.52 -35.76
CA GLU A 34 -4.09 -3.19 -34.48
C GLU A 34 -3.09 -2.37 -33.68
N GLU A 35 -3.58 -1.65 -32.66
CA GLU A 35 -2.72 -1.02 -31.68
C GLU A 35 -1.89 -2.13 -31.06
N GLU A 36 -0.60 -2.13 -31.39
CA GLU A 36 0.37 -3.04 -30.82
C GLU A 36 0.28 -2.84 -29.30
N ASN A 37 -0.27 -3.84 -28.61
CA ASN A 37 -0.46 -3.82 -27.17
C ASN A 37 0.92 -4.01 -26.54
N VAL A 38 1.72 -2.94 -26.56
CA VAL A 38 2.98 -2.87 -25.85
C VAL A 38 2.62 -3.10 -24.40
N ASN A 39 3.09 -4.20 -23.81
CA ASN A 39 2.89 -4.55 -22.42
C ASN A 39 3.42 -3.40 -21.55
N GLN A 40 2.56 -2.43 -21.25
CA GLN A 40 2.93 -1.26 -20.47
C GLN A 40 3.20 -1.74 -19.06
N ILE A 41 4.36 -1.38 -18.53
CA ILE A 41 4.63 -1.57 -17.11
C ILE A 41 3.51 -0.85 -16.35
N ALA A 42 2.88 -1.55 -15.41
CA ALA A 42 1.84 -0.99 -14.57
C ALA A 42 2.36 0.30 -13.90
N ASN A 43 1.89 1.45 -14.38
CA ASN A 43 2.30 2.77 -13.93
C ASN A 43 1.10 3.48 -13.31
N TYR A 44 0.99 3.36 -11.99
CA TYR A 44 -0.11 3.92 -11.20
C TYR A 44 0.19 5.36 -10.71
N GLY A 45 1.21 6.02 -11.28
CA GLY A 45 1.60 7.38 -10.92
C GLY A 45 2.12 7.52 -9.48
N SER A 46 2.08 8.75 -8.95
CA SER A 46 2.57 9.08 -7.60
C SER A 46 1.49 9.13 -6.52
N TYR A 47 0.21 9.00 -6.88
CA TYR A 47 -0.94 9.21 -5.99
C TYR A 47 -0.79 8.49 -4.63
N GLY A 48 -0.51 7.18 -4.66
CA GLY A 48 -0.33 6.40 -3.44
C GLY A 48 0.87 6.87 -2.61
N ALA A 49 2.02 7.12 -3.23
CA ALA A 49 3.22 7.58 -2.53
C ALA A 49 3.03 8.95 -1.88
N ASP A 50 2.38 9.88 -2.59
CA ASP A 50 2.07 11.23 -2.10
C ASP A 50 1.08 11.16 -0.93
N PHE A 51 0.05 10.31 -1.04
CA PHE A 51 -0.88 10.07 0.07
C PHE A 51 -0.18 9.46 1.28
N ALA A 52 0.61 8.39 1.10
CA ALA A 52 1.31 7.72 2.20
C ALA A 52 2.19 8.70 2.98
N THR A 53 2.96 9.52 2.26
CA THR A 53 3.84 10.54 2.84
C THR A 53 3.03 11.57 3.62
N THR A 54 1.98 12.12 3.02
CA THR A 54 1.11 13.13 3.65
C THR A 54 0.41 12.56 4.90
N PHE A 55 -0.11 11.35 4.80
CA PHE A 55 -0.84 10.65 5.86
C PHE A 55 0.05 10.38 7.06
N ALA A 56 1.25 9.86 6.81
CA ALA A 56 2.28 9.62 7.81
C ALA A 56 2.73 10.91 8.51
N GLN A 57 3.03 11.97 7.76
CA GLN A 57 3.46 13.25 8.31
C GLN A 57 2.38 13.96 9.12
N LYS A 58 1.12 13.86 8.70
CA LYS A 58 0.01 14.55 9.35
C LYS A 58 -0.47 13.82 10.60
N TYR A 59 -0.43 12.48 10.59
CA TYR A 59 -0.92 11.64 11.67
C TYR A 59 0.12 10.59 12.09
N PRO A 60 1.33 11.00 12.52
CA PRO A 60 2.39 10.07 12.87
C PRO A 60 2.05 9.24 14.12
N TYR A 61 1.20 9.74 15.02
CA TYR A 61 0.88 9.13 16.32
C TYR A 61 -0.61 8.73 16.42
N ARG A 62 -1.10 8.12 15.35
CA ARG A 62 -2.47 7.64 15.19
C ARG A 62 -2.73 6.33 15.93
N SER A 63 -2.44 6.31 17.23
CA SER A 63 -2.63 5.13 18.08
C SER A 63 -4.10 4.78 18.34
N PRO A 64 -4.41 3.52 18.70
CA PRO A 64 -5.77 3.08 18.98
C PRO A 64 -6.48 3.92 20.04
N GLY A 65 -7.63 4.48 19.65
CA GLY A 65 -8.47 5.38 20.45
C GLY A 65 -8.04 6.84 20.43
N SER A 66 -6.97 7.23 19.72
CA SER A 66 -6.47 8.60 19.71
C SER A 66 -7.26 9.56 18.81
N GLU A 67 -7.11 10.86 19.06
CA GLU A 67 -7.64 11.92 18.18
C GLU A 67 -7.00 11.89 16.79
N GLN A 68 -5.70 11.59 16.70
CA GLN A 68 -5.00 11.47 15.42
C GLN A 68 -5.55 10.30 14.60
N GLU A 69 -5.87 9.17 15.24
CA GLU A 69 -6.47 8.03 14.57
C GLU A 69 -7.88 8.36 14.05
N ASN A 70 -8.65 9.18 14.78
CA ASN A 70 -9.93 9.68 14.28
C ASN A 70 -9.76 10.63 13.08
N SER A 71 -8.79 11.52 13.15
CA SER A 71 -8.47 12.47 12.08
C SER A 71 -7.90 11.78 10.83
N ALA A 72 -7.13 10.71 11.03
CA ALA A 72 -6.65 9.82 9.99
C ALA A 72 -7.82 9.14 9.27
N SER A 73 -8.79 8.62 10.02
CA SER A 73 -10.00 8.03 9.46
C SER A 73 -10.77 9.02 8.59
N ALA A 74 -10.96 10.26 9.07
CA ALA A 74 -11.61 11.31 8.30
C ALA A 74 -10.87 11.64 6.99
N LEU A 75 -9.53 11.62 6.98
CA LEU A 75 -8.74 11.85 5.76
C LEU A 75 -8.92 10.71 4.75
N ILE A 76 -8.86 9.45 5.18
CA ILE A 76 -9.09 8.28 4.30
C ILE A 76 -10.50 8.33 3.71
N ALA A 77 -11.51 8.59 4.54
CA ALA A 77 -12.90 8.69 4.09
C ALA A 77 -13.07 9.83 3.07
N ALA A 78 -12.43 10.98 3.30
CA ALA A 78 -12.47 12.09 2.36
C ALA A 78 -11.81 11.75 1.01
N GLU A 79 -10.70 11.01 1.00
CA GLU A 79 -10.08 10.56 -0.26
C GLU A 79 -10.97 9.59 -1.03
N LEU A 80 -11.55 8.60 -0.37
CA LEU A 80 -12.49 7.68 -1.01
C LEU A 80 -13.73 8.41 -1.55
N GLN A 81 -14.25 9.40 -0.83
CA GLN A 81 -15.36 10.24 -1.30
C GLN A 81 -14.98 11.08 -2.52
N LYS A 82 -13.76 11.61 -2.59
CA LYS A 82 -13.26 12.34 -3.78
C LYS A 82 -13.20 11.43 -5.01
N LEU A 83 -12.90 10.15 -4.82
CA LEU A 83 -12.94 9.14 -5.87
C LEU A 83 -14.38 8.73 -6.28
N GLY A 84 -15.40 9.14 -5.50
CA GLY A 84 -16.81 8.87 -5.78
C GLY A 84 -17.39 7.67 -5.03
N TYR A 85 -16.65 7.08 -4.09
CA TYR A 85 -17.17 5.99 -3.27
C TYR A 85 -18.20 6.46 -2.25
N GLN A 86 -19.22 5.63 -2.04
CA GLN A 86 -20.06 5.71 -0.85
C GLN A 86 -19.37 5.00 0.31
N ILE A 87 -19.28 5.68 1.45
CA ILE A 87 -18.53 5.23 2.62
C ILE A 87 -19.49 4.80 3.72
N GLN A 88 -19.23 3.64 4.29
CA GLN A 88 -19.80 3.19 5.53
C GLN A 88 -18.75 3.27 6.63
N ILE A 89 -19.08 3.98 7.71
CA ILE A 89 -18.30 3.97 8.94
C ILE A 89 -18.91 2.91 9.86
N GLN A 90 -18.09 1.94 10.28
CA GLN A 90 -18.49 0.90 11.23
C GLN A 90 -17.87 1.25 12.59
N GLU A 91 -18.61 1.94 13.44
CA GLU A 91 -18.19 2.27 14.80
C GLU A 91 -18.32 1.07 15.73
N TYR A 92 -17.39 0.92 16.67
CA TYR A 92 -17.41 -0.13 17.68
C TYR A 92 -16.69 0.28 18.96
N TYR A 93 -16.92 -0.50 20.02
CA TYR A 93 -16.25 -0.36 21.31
C TYR A 93 -15.53 -1.67 21.65
N TYR A 94 -14.36 -1.56 22.27
CA TYR A 94 -13.58 -2.69 22.73
C TYR A 94 -12.88 -2.34 24.04
N SER A 95 -12.27 -3.33 24.69
CA SER A 95 -11.36 -3.10 25.81
C SER A 95 -9.98 -3.53 25.36
N ASP A 96 -8.97 -2.70 25.63
CA ASP A 96 -7.58 -3.05 25.34
C ASP A 96 -7.05 -4.13 26.30
N ASN A 97 -5.79 -4.51 26.14
CA ASN A 97 -5.14 -5.53 26.96
C ASN A 97 -5.01 -5.13 28.45
N GLN A 98 -5.24 -3.85 28.79
CA GLN A 98 -5.27 -3.35 30.16
C GLN A 98 -6.70 -3.25 30.73
N GLY A 99 -7.71 -3.63 29.94
CA GLY A 99 -9.11 -3.53 30.30
C GLY A 99 -9.69 -2.12 30.17
N VAL A 100 -8.97 -1.20 29.52
CA VAL A 100 -9.45 0.17 29.29
C VAL A 100 -10.40 0.15 28.11
N ARG A 101 -11.62 0.65 28.31
CA ARG A 101 -12.62 0.74 27.26
C ARG A 101 -12.26 1.85 26.28
N LYS A 102 -12.18 1.51 25.00
CA LYS A 102 -11.92 2.42 23.88
C LYS A 102 -13.05 2.36 22.85
N SER A 103 -13.14 3.39 22.02
CA SER A 103 -14.00 3.44 20.84
C SER A 103 -13.16 3.60 19.59
N SER A 104 -13.59 2.98 18.49
CA SER A 104 -12.89 3.00 17.22
C SER A 104 -13.88 2.78 16.08
N GLN A 105 -13.39 2.83 14.84
CA GLN A 105 -14.22 2.70 13.64
C GLN A 105 -13.45 2.15 12.44
N ASN A 106 -14.05 1.23 11.71
CA ASN A 106 -13.55 0.83 10.40
C ASN A 106 -14.17 1.72 9.30
N ILE A 107 -13.48 1.82 8.17
CA ILE A 107 -13.99 2.49 6.98
C ILE A 107 -14.20 1.43 5.92
N ILE A 108 -15.41 1.36 5.37
CA ILE A 108 -15.81 0.36 4.40
C ILE A 108 -16.37 1.07 3.17
N CYS A 109 -15.94 0.66 1.98
CA CYS A 109 -16.63 1.00 0.75
C CYS A 109 -16.68 -0.20 -0.20
N GLN A 110 -17.60 -0.15 -1.16
CA GLN A 110 -17.82 -1.23 -2.11
C GLN A 110 -17.68 -0.72 -3.53
N LEU A 111 -17.07 -1.55 -4.38
CA LEU A 111 -17.07 -1.44 -5.82
C LEU A 111 -17.84 -2.63 -6.36
N GLU A 112 -18.93 -2.36 -7.08
CA GLU A 112 -19.63 -3.41 -7.82
C GLU A 112 -18.74 -3.90 -8.97
N GLY A 113 -18.68 -5.21 -9.17
CA GLY A 113 -18.00 -5.81 -10.32
C GLY A 113 -18.72 -5.49 -11.63
N ARG A 114 -18.03 -5.66 -12.75
CA ARG A 114 -18.66 -5.61 -14.10
C ARG A 114 -19.07 -6.98 -14.62
N GLY A 115 -18.79 -8.05 -13.87
CA GLY A 115 -18.96 -9.42 -14.31
C GLY A 115 -17.84 -9.91 -15.22
N PHE A 116 -17.83 -11.21 -15.49
CA PHE A 116 -16.89 -11.84 -16.40
C PHE A 116 -17.43 -11.80 -17.81
N VAL A 117 -16.63 -11.24 -18.73
CA VAL A 117 -16.98 -11.22 -20.15
C VAL A 117 -16.92 -12.65 -20.69
N LYS A 118 -18.02 -13.11 -21.28
CA LYS A 118 -18.15 -14.40 -21.97
C LYS A 118 -18.80 -14.17 -23.32
N LEU A 119 -18.45 -14.99 -24.30
CA LEU A 119 -19.15 -15.00 -25.59
C LEU A 119 -20.36 -15.93 -25.50
N ASP A 120 -21.51 -15.49 -26.00
CA ASP A 120 -22.67 -16.35 -26.22
C ASP A 120 -22.47 -17.28 -27.43
N ASP A 121 -23.46 -18.15 -27.69
CA ASP A 121 -23.42 -19.11 -28.81
C ASP A 121 -23.39 -18.41 -30.18
N GLU A 122 -23.79 -17.15 -30.25
CA GLU A 122 -23.77 -16.28 -31.42
C GLU A 122 -22.48 -15.44 -31.54
N GLY A 123 -21.59 -15.52 -30.56
CA GLY A 123 -20.32 -14.79 -30.51
C GLY A 123 -20.42 -13.34 -30.05
N ASN A 124 -21.53 -12.93 -29.42
CA ASN A 124 -21.66 -11.62 -28.78
C ASN A 124 -21.13 -11.65 -27.35
N GLU A 125 -20.57 -10.52 -26.90
CA GLU A 125 -20.15 -10.36 -25.51
C GLU A 125 -21.34 -10.27 -24.57
N THR A 126 -21.29 -11.08 -23.52
CA THR A 126 -22.19 -11.08 -22.38
C THR A 126 -21.38 -10.94 -21.11
N ALA A 127 -21.98 -10.39 -20.05
CA ALA A 127 -21.35 -10.28 -18.75
C ALA A 127 -22.06 -11.20 -17.76
N GLU A 128 -21.32 -12.13 -17.16
CA GLU A 128 -21.83 -12.98 -16.08
C GLU A 128 -21.38 -12.40 -14.73
N LEU A 129 -22.35 -11.92 -13.95
CA LEU A 129 -22.12 -11.54 -12.56
C LEU A 129 -22.11 -12.80 -11.70
N ILE A 130 -21.12 -12.88 -10.80
CA ILE A 130 -21.03 -13.91 -9.78
C ILE A 130 -21.33 -13.21 -8.46
N ASP A 131 -22.56 -13.35 -7.97
CA ASP A 131 -23.11 -12.58 -6.84
C ASP A 131 -22.80 -13.20 -5.46
N ASP A 132 -22.31 -14.44 -5.42
CA ASP A 132 -21.94 -15.17 -4.22
C ASP A 132 -20.44 -15.09 -3.86
N HIS A 133 -19.64 -14.39 -4.69
CA HIS A 133 -18.20 -14.21 -4.47
C HIS A 133 -17.84 -12.72 -4.35
N TRP A 134 -17.23 -12.36 -3.23
CA TRP A 134 -16.71 -11.01 -2.96
C TRP A 134 -15.24 -11.09 -2.61
N ASN A 135 -14.47 -10.11 -3.07
CA ASN A 135 -13.09 -9.92 -2.63
C ASN A 135 -13.03 -8.83 -1.57
N LEU A 136 -12.22 -9.05 -0.54
CA LEU A 136 -11.91 -8.04 0.44
C LEU A 136 -10.46 -7.62 0.29
N ILE A 137 -10.24 -6.32 0.13
CA ILE A 137 -8.92 -5.71 0.10
C ILE A 137 -8.86 -4.74 1.27
N GLY A 138 -7.87 -4.86 2.13
CA GLY A 138 -7.82 -4.02 3.31
C GLY A 138 -6.44 -3.79 3.90
N ALA A 139 -6.37 -2.75 4.72
CA ALA A 139 -5.17 -2.33 5.44
C ALA A 139 -5.58 -1.78 6.80
N HIS A 140 -4.78 -2.01 7.83
CA HIS A 140 -4.93 -1.28 9.08
C HIS A 140 -4.28 0.11 8.95
N TYR A 141 -4.84 1.13 9.60
CA TYR A 141 -4.33 2.50 9.50
C TYR A 141 -3.86 3.11 10.82
N ASP A 142 -3.98 2.39 11.93
CA ASP A 142 -3.44 2.77 13.23
C ASP A 142 -1.94 2.46 13.35
N VAL A 143 -1.31 3.00 14.40
CA VAL A 143 0.10 2.74 14.76
C VAL A 143 0.24 2.43 16.24
N VAL A 144 1.28 1.70 16.62
CA VAL A 144 1.56 1.40 18.04
C VAL A 144 2.00 2.65 18.83
N VAL A 145 2.55 3.67 18.15
CA VAL A 145 3.18 4.84 18.77
C VAL A 145 2.14 5.88 19.18
N THR A 146 2.17 6.27 20.45
CA THR A 146 1.32 7.33 20.99
C THR A 146 2.01 8.70 20.90
N SER A 147 1.24 9.78 21.10
CA SER A 147 1.83 11.13 21.20
C SER A 147 2.80 11.27 22.37
N ASP A 148 2.55 10.55 23.46
CA ASP A 148 3.30 10.66 24.70
C ASP A 148 4.65 9.93 24.59
N ASP A 149 4.69 8.81 23.86
CA ASP A 149 5.94 8.08 23.56
C ASP A 149 6.95 8.96 22.82
N TYR A 150 6.48 9.85 21.94
CA TYR A 150 7.35 10.77 21.23
C TYR A 150 7.88 11.89 22.13
N GLN A 151 7.02 12.50 22.97
CA GLN A 151 7.46 13.58 23.88
C GLN A 151 8.50 13.08 24.87
N PHE A 152 8.34 11.86 25.39
CA PHE A 152 9.35 11.24 26.24
C PHE A 152 10.70 11.09 25.53
N ASN A 153 10.70 10.62 24.28
CA ASN A 153 11.93 10.46 23.51
C ASN A 153 12.58 11.82 23.20
N SER A 154 11.82 12.85 22.81
CA SER A 154 12.37 14.19 22.55
C SER A 154 13.01 14.81 23.80
N ASP A 155 12.37 14.67 24.95
CA ASP A 155 12.86 15.21 26.21
C ASP A 155 14.10 14.45 26.69
N SER A 156 14.14 13.13 26.49
CA SER A 156 15.30 12.29 26.81
C SER A 156 16.52 12.58 25.93
N GLU A 157 16.33 12.83 24.64
CA GLU A 157 17.40 13.20 23.71
C GLU A 157 17.92 14.62 24.00
N GLN A 158 17.03 15.55 24.35
CA GLN A 158 17.43 16.90 24.75
C GLN A 158 18.24 16.89 26.07
N ALA A 159 17.89 16.03 27.02
CA ALA A 159 18.65 15.83 28.26
C ALA A 159 20.03 15.17 28.04
N LYS A 160 20.12 14.17 27.16
CA LYS A 160 21.43 13.58 26.77
C LYS A 160 22.34 14.60 26.09
N HIS A 161 21.76 15.52 25.30
CA HIS A 161 22.52 16.57 24.63
C HIS A 161 23.04 17.64 25.60
N SER A 162 22.31 17.95 26.68
CA SER A 162 22.79 18.85 27.73
C SER A 162 23.89 18.23 28.57
N ASP A 163 23.76 16.94 28.91
CA ASP A 163 24.77 16.23 29.73
C ASP A 163 26.09 16.04 28.96
N ALA A 164 26.04 15.80 27.64
CA ALA A 164 27.23 15.71 26.80
C ALA A 164 27.92 17.08 26.58
N GLN A 165 27.20 18.19 26.77
CA GLN A 165 27.77 19.54 26.71
C GLN A 165 28.50 19.92 27.99
N ASP A 166 28.04 19.43 29.15
CA ASP A 166 28.68 19.67 30.44
C ASP A 166 29.95 18.81 30.65
N GLU A 167 30.09 17.65 29.98
CA GLU A 167 31.32 16.83 30.03
C GLU A 167 32.46 17.32 29.10
N ALA A 168 32.17 18.26 28.19
CA ALA A 168 33.16 18.76 27.23
C ALA A 168 33.97 19.97 27.75
N GLU A 169 33.64 20.54 28.91
CA GLU A 169 34.32 21.73 29.47
C GLU A 169 35.49 21.43 30.43
N ASP A 170 35.80 20.18 30.76
CA ASP A 170 36.85 19.88 31.77
C ASP A 170 37.92 18.86 31.34
N LYS A 171 38.51 19.04 30.16
CA LYS A 171 39.79 18.38 29.80
C LYS A 171 40.70 19.27 28.98
N ASP A 172 41.40 20.19 29.65
CA ASP A 172 42.65 20.72 29.13
C ASP A 172 43.56 21.22 30.28
N ASN A 173 44.46 20.36 30.79
CA ASN A 173 45.91 20.65 30.77
C ASN A 173 46.79 19.55 31.37
N SER A 174 48.02 19.51 30.87
CA SER A 174 49.25 18.97 31.46
C SER A 174 49.75 17.59 31.02
N PHE A 175 50.52 17.66 29.94
CA PHE A 175 51.55 16.74 29.42
C PHE A 175 52.73 16.48 30.38
N SER A 176 53.32 15.26 30.29
CA SER A 176 54.74 14.86 30.48
C SER A 176 54.77 13.44 31.09
N GLY A 177 55.49 12.40 30.63
CA GLY A 177 56.51 12.16 29.62
C GLY A 177 57.17 10.80 29.95
N GLY A 178 57.76 10.08 28.98
CA GLY A 178 58.75 9.01 29.26
C GLY A 178 58.55 7.61 28.65
N GLN A 179 59.22 7.40 27.52
CA GLN A 179 59.91 6.20 26.98
C GLN A 179 59.65 4.73 27.44
N ALA A 180 59.39 3.91 26.39
CA ALA A 180 59.96 2.59 26.03
C ALA A 180 59.73 1.34 26.91
N ALA A 181 59.05 0.34 26.34
CA ALA A 181 59.59 -0.97 25.94
C ALA A 181 58.49 -1.92 25.43
N GLU A 182 58.62 -2.42 24.20
CA GLU A 182 58.12 -3.76 23.80
C GLU A 182 58.97 -4.85 24.50
N PRO A 183 58.60 -6.16 24.63
CA PRO A 183 57.98 -6.98 23.56
C PRO A 183 57.13 -8.23 23.97
N VAL A 184 56.76 -9.00 22.92
CA VAL A 184 56.61 -10.48 22.85
C VAL A 184 55.21 -11.10 23.01
N GLU A 185 54.63 -11.45 21.86
CA GLU A 185 53.69 -12.56 21.61
C GLU A 185 54.32 -13.93 21.94
N PRO A 186 53.52 -14.95 22.31
CA PRO A 186 53.57 -16.14 21.46
C PRO A 186 52.22 -16.81 21.20
N GLU A 187 52.05 -17.21 19.94
CA GLU A 187 51.08 -18.19 19.47
C GLU A 187 51.35 -19.61 20.01
N GLY A 188 50.30 -20.43 20.12
CA GLY A 188 50.39 -21.85 20.47
C GLY A 188 49.11 -22.67 20.23
N ILE A 189 48.97 -23.15 18.98
CA ILE A 189 48.68 -24.55 18.55
C ILE A 189 47.52 -25.36 19.18
N THR A 190 46.52 -25.64 18.32
CA THR A 190 45.69 -26.85 18.08
C THR A 190 45.00 -27.61 19.23
N ALA A 191 43.69 -27.84 19.06
CA ALA A 191 43.10 -29.18 19.12
C ALA A 191 41.69 -29.18 18.51
N GLU A 192 41.54 -29.87 17.39
CA GLU A 192 40.25 -30.32 16.87
C GLU A 192 39.74 -31.44 17.79
N THR A 193 38.46 -31.39 18.17
CA THR A 193 37.78 -32.53 18.78
C THR A 193 36.34 -32.55 18.28
N GLU A 194 36.12 -33.37 17.26
CA GLU A 194 34.80 -33.95 16.98
C GLU A 194 34.35 -34.75 18.20
N THR A 195 33.18 -34.45 18.77
CA THR A 195 32.37 -35.50 19.41
C THR A 195 30.89 -35.13 19.39
N THR A 196 30.15 -35.91 18.60
CA THR A 196 28.75 -36.35 18.74
C THR A 196 27.63 -35.30 18.72
N ALA A 197 26.94 -35.28 17.58
CA ALA A 197 25.54 -34.87 17.48
C ALA A 197 24.68 -35.71 18.44
N GLN A 198 24.02 -35.04 19.36
CA GLN A 198 22.82 -35.53 20.01
C GLN A 198 21.72 -34.51 19.69
N ASP A 199 20.83 -34.90 18.79
CA ASP A 199 19.71 -34.09 18.33
C ASP A 199 18.69 -33.92 19.48
N ASP A 200 18.89 -32.88 20.30
CA ASP A 200 17.86 -32.37 21.20
C ASP A 200 16.88 -31.50 20.41
N PHE A 201 15.90 -32.15 19.78
CA PHE A 201 14.80 -31.52 19.06
C PHE A 201 13.73 -30.95 20.04
N ASP A 202 14.15 -30.14 21.02
CA ASP A 202 13.22 -29.51 21.97
C ASP A 202 13.68 -28.14 22.54
N SER A 203 14.70 -27.50 21.95
CA SER A 203 15.02 -26.10 22.25
C SER A 203 14.51 -25.20 21.13
N ASN A 204 13.28 -24.72 21.24
CA ASN A 204 12.82 -23.60 20.41
C ASN A 204 13.58 -22.33 20.88
N PRO A 205 14.50 -21.76 20.09
CA PRO A 205 15.34 -20.63 20.54
C PRO A 205 14.59 -19.30 20.58
N TRP A 206 13.28 -19.30 20.30
CA TRP A 206 12.42 -18.13 20.23
C TRP A 206 11.62 -17.85 21.50
N GLN A 207 11.90 -18.54 22.61
CA GLN A 207 11.38 -18.12 23.92
C GLN A 207 12.27 -17.01 24.48
N MET A 208 12.07 -15.79 23.96
CA MET A 208 12.59 -14.56 24.54
C MET A 208 12.02 -14.42 25.95
N GLY A 209 12.83 -14.79 26.94
CA GLY A 209 12.57 -14.50 28.34
C GLY A 209 12.38 -12.99 28.51
N ARG A 210 11.35 -12.59 29.27
CA ARG A 210 10.93 -11.20 29.53
C ARG A 210 12.10 -10.23 29.49
N GLU A 211 12.17 -9.48 28.39
CA GLU A 211 13.17 -8.47 28.15
C GLU A 211 13.01 -7.34 29.17
N ILE A 212 14.14 -6.86 29.69
CA ILE A 212 14.23 -5.51 30.22
C ILE A 212 13.71 -4.60 29.11
N PRO A 213 12.74 -3.69 29.35
CA PRO A 213 12.22 -2.84 28.27
C PRO A 213 13.39 -2.01 27.75
N VAL A 214 13.92 -2.40 26.60
CA VAL A 214 14.81 -1.56 25.82
C VAL A 214 13.95 -0.35 25.46
N PRO A 215 14.37 0.88 25.78
CA PRO A 215 13.66 2.06 25.31
C PRO A 215 13.55 1.93 23.79
N ILE A 216 12.32 1.84 23.28
CA ILE A 216 12.10 1.79 21.85
C ILE A 216 12.40 3.19 21.33
N ASP A 217 13.52 3.33 20.62
CA ASP A 217 13.88 4.58 19.99
C ASP A 217 12.94 4.83 18.80
N TYR A 218 12.00 5.75 19.00
CA TYR A 218 11.06 6.20 17.97
C TYR A 218 11.56 7.43 17.22
N SER A 219 12.82 7.86 17.40
CA SER A 219 13.37 9.04 16.73
C SER A 219 13.33 8.93 15.20
N THR A 220 13.37 7.71 14.67
CA THR A 220 13.26 7.42 13.23
C THR A 220 11.89 6.89 12.81
N PHE A 221 10.90 6.88 13.71
CA PHE A 221 9.57 6.39 13.37
C PHE A 221 8.84 7.38 12.46
N ASP A 222 8.57 6.98 11.23
CA ASP A 222 7.86 7.80 10.24
C ASP A 222 6.40 7.36 10.04
N GLY A 223 6.00 6.19 10.53
CA GLY A 223 4.67 5.63 10.30
C GLY A 223 4.34 5.25 8.85
N ILE A 224 5.31 5.32 7.93
CA ILE A 224 5.13 4.96 6.51
C ILE A 224 4.97 3.45 6.37
N ASN A 225 5.90 2.69 6.95
CA ASN A 225 5.89 1.22 6.91
C ASN A 225 4.92 0.60 7.93
N THR A 226 4.24 1.43 8.71
CA THR A 226 3.33 1.00 9.76
C THR A 226 2.17 1.98 9.85
N ASN A 227 1.13 1.90 9.03
CA ASN A 227 1.01 1.21 7.75
C ASN A 227 0.45 2.20 6.70
N ALA A 228 1.01 3.41 6.62
CA ALA A 228 0.54 4.42 5.66
C ALA A 228 0.70 3.95 4.21
N SER A 229 1.77 3.22 3.91
CA SER A 229 2.01 2.59 2.61
C SER A 229 0.95 1.55 2.24
N GLY A 230 0.53 0.70 3.18
CA GLY A 230 -0.57 -0.25 2.94
C GLY A 230 -1.90 0.45 2.71
N VAL A 231 -2.23 1.48 3.50
CA VAL A 231 -3.43 2.31 3.27
C VAL A 231 -3.41 2.94 1.88
N ALA A 232 -2.27 3.52 1.49
CA ALA A 232 -2.09 4.12 0.17
C ALA A 232 -2.20 3.11 -0.97
N ALA A 233 -1.69 1.89 -0.80
CA ALA A 233 -1.81 0.83 -1.78
C ALA A 233 -3.28 0.45 -2.01
N VAL A 234 -4.07 0.34 -0.94
CA VAL A 234 -5.51 0.07 -1.03
C VAL A 234 -6.26 1.22 -1.69
N LEU A 235 -5.95 2.48 -1.36
CA LEU A 235 -6.53 3.65 -2.01
C LEU A 235 -6.20 3.72 -3.50
N THR A 236 -4.96 3.41 -3.87
CA THR A 236 -4.52 3.37 -5.27
C THR A 236 -5.26 2.27 -6.03
N ALA A 237 -5.37 1.07 -5.44
CA ALA A 237 -6.16 0.00 -6.04
C ALA A 237 -7.62 0.40 -6.24
N ALA A 238 -8.24 1.07 -5.25
CA ALA A 238 -9.60 1.57 -5.37
C ALA A 238 -9.74 2.60 -6.51
N ALA A 239 -8.79 3.53 -6.63
CA ALA A 239 -8.78 4.52 -7.72
C ALA A 239 -8.66 3.87 -9.11
N GLU A 240 -7.74 2.92 -9.28
CA GLU A 240 -7.48 2.27 -10.56
C GLU A 240 -8.62 1.32 -10.96
N MET A 241 -9.22 0.61 -10.00
CA MET A 241 -10.34 -0.31 -10.25
C MET A 241 -11.64 0.41 -10.63
N LEU A 242 -11.75 1.73 -10.42
CA LEU A 242 -12.84 2.51 -11.01
C LEU A 242 -12.70 2.64 -12.53
N THR A 243 -11.46 2.66 -13.03
CA THR A 243 -11.14 2.77 -14.47
C THR A 243 -11.24 1.40 -15.16
N ASP A 244 -10.66 0.36 -14.56
CA ASP A 244 -10.79 -1.03 -15.03
C ASP A 244 -11.48 -1.88 -13.94
N ARG A 245 -12.82 -1.95 -14.03
CA ARG A 245 -13.62 -2.65 -13.04
C ARG A 245 -13.34 -4.16 -13.07
N PRO A 246 -13.10 -4.78 -11.91
CA PRO A 246 -12.93 -6.23 -11.83
C PRO A 246 -14.25 -6.96 -12.09
N GLY A 247 -14.15 -8.27 -12.35
CA GLY A 247 -15.32 -9.11 -12.57
C GLY A 247 -16.18 -9.32 -11.31
N TYR A 248 -15.55 -9.41 -10.14
CA TYR A 248 -16.20 -9.58 -8.84
C TYR A 248 -16.46 -8.25 -8.14
N ASP A 249 -17.42 -8.26 -7.22
CA ASP A 249 -17.58 -7.20 -6.24
C ASP A 249 -16.36 -7.13 -5.31
N ILE A 250 -15.90 -5.91 -5.03
CA ILE A 250 -14.79 -5.65 -4.12
C ILE A 250 -15.31 -4.85 -2.93
N ARG A 251 -14.96 -5.29 -1.73
CA ARG A 251 -15.09 -4.49 -0.52
C ARG A 251 -13.71 -4.02 -0.08
N PHE A 252 -13.52 -2.71 -0.04
CA PHE A 252 -12.34 -2.11 0.56
C PHE A 252 -12.61 -1.88 2.04
N VAL A 253 -11.71 -2.34 2.91
CA VAL A 253 -11.84 -2.18 4.36
C VAL A 253 -10.56 -1.61 4.95
N PHE A 254 -10.68 -0.46 5.59
CA PHE A 254 -9.61 0.13 6.38
C PHE A 254 -9.89 -0.16 7.84
N PHE A 255 -9.07 -1.04 8.41
CA PHE A 255 -9.21 -1.51 9.78
C PHE A 255 -8.55 -0.52 10.74
N ARG A 256 -9.21 -0.26 11.86
CA ARG A 256 -8.68 0.57 12.94
C ARG A 256 -8.35 -0.29 14.15
N ALA A 257 -7.54 0.21 15.07
CA ALA A 257 -7.14 -0.54 16.27
C ALA A 257 -6.61 -1.96 15.98
N GLY A 258 -5.85 -2.12 14.89
CA GLY A 258 -5.19 -3.38 14.55
C GLY A 258 -4.11 -3.75 15.57
N SER A 259 -3.43 -2.73 16.10
CA SER A 259 -2.40 -2.88 17.14
C SER A 259 -2.94 -3.19 18.54
N ASP A 260 -4.23 -2.98 18.77
CA ASP A 260 -4.93 -3.38 20.00
C ASP A 260 -5.65 -4.72 19.79
N ASP A 261 -4.87 -5.81 19.73
CA ASP A 261 -5.38 -7.19 19.59
C ASP A 261 -6.39 -7.35 18.42
N PHE A 262 -6.07 -6.75 17.27
CA PHE A 262 -6.89 -6.81 16.06
C PHE A 262 -8.35 -6.37 16.27
N ALA A 263 -8.61 -5.44 17.18
CA ALA A 263 -9.97 -5.04 17.57
C ALA A 263 -10.85 -4.67 16.38
N GLY A 264 -10.31 -3.96 15.38
CA GLY A 264 -11.07 -3.61 14.17
C GLY A 264 -11.43 -4.80 13.29
N ALA A 265 -10.59 -5.83 13.22
CA ALA A 265 -10.93 -7.04 12.45
C ALA A 265 -11.96 -7.92 13.17
N LYS A 266 -12.07 -7.81 14.49
CA LYS A 266 -13.02 -8.58 15.32
C LYS A 266 -14.42 -7.95 15.40
N ALA A 267 -14.56 -6.68 15.02
CA ALA A 267 -15.80 -5.90 15.12
C ALA A 267 -16.77 -6.14 13.96
#